data_AF-A0A3P7E1Q7-F1
#
_entry.id   AF-A0A3P7E1Q7-F1
#
_cell.length_a   1.000
_cell.length_b   1.000
_cell.length_c   1.000
_cell.angle_alpha   90.00
_cell.angle_beta   90.00
_cell.angle_gamma   90.00
#
_symmetry.space_group_name_H-M   'P 1'
#
loop_
_entity.id
_entity.type
_entity.pdbx_description
1 polymer ?
#
loop_
_entity_poly.entity_id
_entity_poly.type
_entity_poly.pdbx_seq_one_letter_code
_entity_poly.pdbx_strand_id
1 'polypeptide(L)'
;MPILHRLEQISSAEHIGTLAENVMEELKKNDQVAVQIEKVRQETKIKKRQLAMAMRQKQLSKMGMEIGKKGQVKVSARKLINEPHSLENASDISTCCICREAMDASAKIMMVYAFASRLNLKENKVINGRNYSFTTVSQMNLVHLDCHSVAVRMAGSRSEWASAALHNANTKCNVIMPIWSKQVKDSDMEHSFQRSFETNIISLNLKIVGVKWFANRDSAELFVREWLSTDLEVAVDCDTVNLDTLTLDIAELLDRFVKFRSFSALSHGGGRESNMQYMAILILLVQYLKKVSPSSEPGEAHSFTHQISVSLVMDTAEQWNDKRLDLLKSLQGSKKSWKDARHELLVWIAVDYYQNKILQCRTGDRTQYMRENIIKIMESCSKFVSYFDSELSQCRSYDELMKAIGIDMGNVTLE
;
A
#
# COMPACT_ATOMS: atom_id res chain seq x y z
N MET A 1 24.97 9.93 -22.72
CA MET A 1 23.57 10.06 -22.22
C MET A 1 22.79 8.75 -22.11
N PRO A 2 22.63 7.90 -23.15
CA PRO A 2 21.76 6.70 -23.04
C PRO A 2 22.19 5.67 -21.99
N ILE A 3 23.48 5.57 -21.70
CA ILE A 3 24.02 4.67 -20.67
C ILE A 3 23.61 5.16 -19.27
N LEU A 4 23.83 6.44 -18.96
CA LEU A 4 23.44 7.03 -17.67
C LEU A 4 21.93 6.90 -17.42
N HIS A 5 21.10 7.16 -18.43
CA HIS A 5 19.66 6.98 -18.32
C HIS A 5 19.23 5.50 -18.10
N ARG A 6 20.02 4.53 -18.59
CA ARG A 6 19.78 3.12 -18.25
C ARG A 6 20.15 2.83 -16.80
N LEU A 7 21.24 3.40 -16.29
CA LEU A 7 21.67 3.25 -14.90
C LEU A 7 20.63 3.82 -13.93
N GLU A 8 19.99 4.96 -14.25
CA GLU A 8 18.85 5.53 -13.47
C GLU A 8 17.73 4.51 -13.21
N GLN A 9 17.56 3.50 -14.07
CA GLN A 9 16.49 2.51 -13.98
C GLN A 9 16.92 1.21 -13.28
N ILE A 10 18.17 1.12 -12.82
CA ILE A 10 18.69 -0.06 -12.13
C ILE A 10 18.42 0.06 -10.63
N SER A 11 17.65 -0.89 -10.10
CA SER A 11 17.58 -1.12 -8.66
C SER A 11 18.79 -1.97 -8.25
N SER A 12 19.77 -1.37 -7.58
CA SER A 12 20.92 -2.08 -6.99
C SER A 12 21.08 -1.75 -5.52
N ALA A 13 21.72 -2.66 -4.77
CA ALA A 13 22.07 -2.44 -3.36
C ALA A 13 23.00 -1.22 -3.19
N GLU A 14 23.91 -1.01 -4.15
CA GLU A 14 24.87 0.11 -4.18
C GLU A 14 24.27 1.44 -4.66
N HIS A 15 22.93 1.57 -4.71
CA HIS A 15 22.22 2.80 -5.09
C HIS A 15 22.63 3.38 -6.46
N ILE A 16 22.98 2.53 -7.42
CA ILE A 16 23.46 2.94 -8.76
C ILE A 16 22.43 3.81 -9.47
N GLY A 17 21.14 3.47 -9.35
CA GLY A 17 20.04 4.26 -9.91
C GLY A 17 20.02 5.70 -9.37
N THR A 18 20.10 5.86 -8.05
CA THR A 18 20.13 7.17 -7.40
C THR A 18 21.38 7.97 -7.78
N LEU A 19 22.55 7.33 -7.83
CA LEU A 19 23.79 7.99 -8.24
C LEU A 19 23.71 8.49 -9.69
N ALA A 20 23.18 7.66 -10.59
CA ALA A 20 22.97 8.04 -11.99
C ALA A 20 21.95 9.19 -12.12
N GLU A 21 20.88 9.18 -11.33
CA GLU A 21 19.90 10.26 -11.29
C GLU A 21 20.53 11.57 -10.83
N ASN A 22 21.30 11.55 -9.73
CA ASN A 22 22.01 12.73 -9.23
C ASN A 22 22.98 13.32 -10.27
N VAL A 23 23.74 12.46 -10.96
CA VAL A 23 24.62 12.89 -12.06
C VAL A 23 23.81 13.53 -13.19
N MET A 24 22.67 12.96 -13.56
CA MET A 24 21.81 13.49 -14.62
C MET A 24 21.18 14.85 -14.23
N GLU A 25 20.77 15.02 -12.98
CA GLU A 25 20.26 16.31 -12.48
C GLU A 25 21.36 17.37 -12.40
N GLU A 26 22.60 17.00 -12.07
CA GLU A 26 23.73 17.93 -12.11
C GLU A 26 24.10 18.33 -13.56
N LEU A 27 24.03 17.39 -14.50
CA LEU A 27 24.26 17.62 -15.93
C LEU A 27 23.19 18.52 -16.58
N LYS A 28 21.97 18.57 -16.02
CA LYS A 28 20.90 19.47 -16.50
C LYS A 28 21.21 20.95 -16.32
N LYS A 29 22.23 21.33 -15.57
CA LYS A 29 22.70 22.73 -15.47
C LYS A 29 23.21 23.27 -16.81
N ASN A 30 23.52 22.40 -17.76
CA ASN A 30 23.81 22.77 -19.14
C ASN A 30 22.56 22.60 -20.02
N ASP A 31 22.05 23.70 -20.60
CA ASP A 31 20.81 23.72 -21.38
C ASP A 31 20.81 22.72 -22.56
N GLN A 32 21.94 22.56 -23.24
CA GLN A 32 22.05 21.61 -24.36
C GLN A 32 21.92 20.15 -23.88
N VAL A 33 22.51 19.85 -22.72
CA VAL A 33 22.44 18.52 -22.11
C VAL A 33 21.05 18.27 -21.52
N ALA A 34 20.41 19.28 -20.93
CA ALA A 34 19.05 19.18 -20.40
C ALA A 34 18.04 18.74 -21.47
N VAL A 35 18.12 19.32 -22.68
CA VAL A 35 17.29 18.92 -23.83
C VAL A 35 17.53 17.45 -24.21
N GLN A 36 18.78 16.99 -24.19
CA GLN A 36 19.10 15.58 -24.48
C GLN A 36 18.59 14.63 -23.40
N ILE A 37 18.69 15.01 -22.12
CA ILE A 37 18.16 14.23 -20.99
C ILE A 37 16.65 14.06 -21.13
N GLU A 38 15.95 15.17 -21.37
CA GLU A 38 14.50 15.16 -21.50
C GLU A 38 14.06 14.30 -22.70
N LYS A 39 14.74 14.43 -23.85
CA LYS A 39 14.49 13.59 -25.02
C LYS A 39 14.59 12.10 -24.70
N VAL A 40 15.67 11.69 -24.02
CA VAL A 40 15.89 10.27 -23.67
C VAL A 40 14.86 9.77 -22.65
N ARG A 41 14.49 10.59 -21.65
CA ARG A 41 13.44 10.25 -20.67
C ARG A 41 12.05 10.12 -21.34
N GLN A 42 11.73 11.01 -22.30
CA GLN A 42 10.49 10.93 -23.09
C GLN A 42 10.44 9.69 -23.99
N GLU A 43 11.54 9.35 -24.67
CA GLU A 43 11.65 8.13 -25.48
C GLU A 43 11.40 6.88 -24.63
N THR A 44 11.96 6.81 -23.42
CA THR A 44 11.69 5.73 -22.47
C THR A 44 10.23 5.70 -22.02
N LYS A 45 9.62 6.86 -21.73
CA LYS A 45 8.21 6.96 -21.34
C LYS A 45 7.29 6.40 -22.44
N ILE A 46 7.56 6.74 -23.70
CA ILE A 46 6.83 6.23 -24.87
C ILE A 46 7.01 4.71 -25.00
N LYS A 47 8.25 4.20 -24.92
CA LYS A 47 8.53 2.75 -25.00
C LYS A 47 7.87 1.97 -23.86
N LYS A 48 7.93 2.46 -22.61
CA LYS A 48 7.25 1.83 -21.47
C LYS A 48 5.73 1.78 -21.66
N ARG A 49 5.14 2.85 -22.20
CA ARG A 49 3.71 2.89 -22.55
C ARG A 49 3.35 1.86 -23.63
N GLN A 50 4.16 1.74 -24.68
CA GLN A 50 3.98 0.75 -25.75
C GLN A 50 4.10 -0.69 -25.23
N LEU A 51 5.13 -0.99 -24.43
CA LEU A 51 5.31 -2.31 -23.82
C LEU A 51 4.16 -2.66 -22.87
N ALA A 52 3.72 -1.72 -22.04
CA ALA A 52 2.57 -1.91 -21.17
C ALA A 52 1.28 -2.18 -21.97
N MET A 53 1.05 -1.45 -23.08
CA MET A 53 -0.07 -1.70 -23.99
C MET A 53 0.02 -3.08 -24.65
N ALA A 54 1.21 -3.49 -25.10
CA ALA A 54 1.42 -4.80 -25.72
C ALA A 54 1.24 -5.95 -24.71
N MET A 55 1.75 -5.81 -23.49
CA MET A 55 1.51 -6.77 -22.40
C MET A 55 0.04 -6.85 -22.04
N ARG A 56 -0.65 -5.70 -21.94
CA ARG A 56 -2.09 -5.63 -21.71
C ARG A 56 -2.87 -6.34 -22.82
N GLN A 57 -2.53 -6.11 -24.08
CA GLN A 57 -3.18 -6.78 -25.22
C GLN A 57 -2.93 -8.29 -25.21
N LYS A 58 -1.72 -8.74 -24.83
CA LYS A 58 -1.38 -10.16 -24.67
C LYS A 58 -2.10 -10.82 -23.49
N GLN A 59 -2.35 -10.09 -22.40
CA GLN A 59 -3.13 -10.59 -21.26
C GLN A 59 -4.62 -10.66 -21.60
N LEU A 60 -5.16 -9.62 -22.24
CA LEU A 60 -6.56 -9.60 -22.69
C LEU A 60 -6.84 -10.73 -23.68
N SER A 61 -5.95 -10.97 -24.65
CA SER A 61 -6.14 -12.07 -25.61
C SER A 61 -6.13 -13.44 -24.94
N LYS A 62 -5.29 -13.66 -23.92
CA LYS A 62 -5.32 -14.88 -23.09
C LYS A 62 -6.63 -15.04 -22.31
N MET A 63 -7.30 -13.95 -21.98
CA MET A 63 -8.61 -13.93 -21.31
C MET A 63 -9.80 -13.97 -22.28
N GLY A 64 -9.58 -14.12 -23.60
CA GLY A 64 -10.65 -14.07 -24.60
C GLY A 64 -11.25 -12.67 -24.80
N MET A 65 -10.47 -11.63 -24.52
CA MET A 65 -10.87 -10.23 -24.63
C MET A 65 -10.03 -9.48 -25.67
N GLU A 66 -10.63 -8.54 -26.37
CA GLU A 66 -10.01 -7.68 -27.38
C GLU A 66 -10.23 -6.20 -27.06
N ILE A 67 -9.30 -5.32 -27.47
CA ILE A 67 -9.47 -3.87 -27.33
C ILE A 67 -10.12 -3.33 -28.61
N GLY A 68 -11.33 -2.79 -28.49
CA GLY A 68 -12.03 -2.09 -29.56
C GLY A 68 -11.39 -0.74 -29.91
N LYS A 69 -11.75 -0.20 -31.08
CA LYS A 69 -11.17 1.02 -31.68
C LYS A 69 -11.25 2.29 -30.82
N LYS A 70 -12.06 2.30 -29.76
CA LYS A 70 -12.20 3.42 -28.78
C LYS A 70 -11.52 3.14 -27.43
N GLY A 71 -10.72 2.07 -27.32
CA GLY A 71 -10.14 1.63 -26.04
C GLY A 71 -11.08 0.80 -25.16
N GLN A 72 -12.30 0.52 -25.62
CA GLN A 72 -13.27 -0.35 -24.94
C GLN A 72 -12.84 -1.81 -25.06
N VAL A 73 -12.80 -2.57 -23.97
CA VAL A 73 -12.52 -4.00 -24.00
C VAL A 73 -13.80 -4.75 -24.41
N LYS A 74 -13.78 -5.51 -25.50
CA LYS A 74 -14.85 -6.38 -25.98
C LYS A 74 -14.47 -7.84 -25.71
N VAL A 75 -15.38 -8.62 -25.16
CA VAL A 75 -15.21 -10.07 -25.05
C VAL A 75 -15.39 -10.67 -26.45
N SER A 76 -14.40 -11.42 -26.94
CA SER A 76 -14.54 -12.16 -28.19
C SER A 76 -15.49 -13.33 -27.93
N ALA A 77 -16.66 -13.29 -28.56
CA ALA A 77 -17.75 -14.24 -28.32
C ALA A 77 -17.34 -15.68 -28.65
N ARG A 78 -16.96 -16.47 -27.63
CA ARG A 78 -17.19 -17.92 -27.63
C ARG A 78 -17.19 -18.50 -26.20
N LYS A 79 -18.31 -19.19 -25.90
CA LYS A 79 -18.69 -19.91 -24.67
C LYS A 79 -19.18 -19.05 -23.50
N LEU A 80 -20.31 -18.39 -23.71
CA LEU A 80 -21.24 -18.05 -22.64
C LEU A 80 -22.18 -19.24 -22.45
N ILE A 81 -22.12 -19.90 -21.28
CA ILE A 81 -23.26 -20.66 -20.74
C ILE A 81 -23.84 -19.77 -19.65
N ASN A 82 -25.07 -19.33 -19.90
CA ASN A 82 -26.13 -18.88 -18.99
C ASN A 82 -25.70 -18.35 -17.61
N GLU A 83 -25.84 -17.03 -17.41
CA GLU A 83 -26.98 -16.49 -16.66
C GLU A 83 -27.02 -14.95 -16.79
N PRO A 84 -28.20 -14.35 -17.02
CA PRO A 84 -28.37 -12.89 -17.05
C PRO A 84 -28.83 -12.41 -15.68
N HIS A 85 -28.19 -11.40 -15.07
CA HIS A 85 -28.84 -10.37 -14.25
C HIS A 85 -27.83 -9.26 -13.91
N SER A 86 -28.03 -8.11 -14.56
CA SER A 86 -27.75 -6.74 -14.09
C SER A 86 -26.97 -6.55 -12.78
N LEU A 87 -25.69 -6.22 -12.87
CA LEU A 87 -25.00 -5.36 -11.88
C LEU A 87 -24.47 -4.12 -12.60
N GLU A 88 -25.22 -3.03 -12.49
CA GLU A 88 -24.73 -1.70 -12.82
C GLU A 88 -23.62 -1.31 -11.82
N ASN A 89 -22.45 -0.96 -12.36
CA ASN A 89 -21.42 -0.10 -11.75
C ASN A 89 -20.80 -0.47 -10.39
N ALA A 90 -20.61 -1.76 -10.06
CA ALA A 90 -19.61 -2.10 -9.04
C ALA A 90 -18.22 -1.71 -9.58
N SER A 91 -17.53 -0.77 -8.92
CA SER A 91 -16.18 -0.37 -9.32
C SER A 91 -15.26 -1.60 -9.27
N ASP A 92 -14.51 -1.87 -10.34
CA ASP A 92 -13.67 -3.08 -10.49
C ASP A 92 -12.73 -3.33 -9.29
N ILE A 93 -12.43 -2.28 -8.53
CA ILE A 93 -11.58 -2.32 -7.33
C ILE A 93 -12.14 -3.17 -6.19
N SER A 94 -13.45 -3.36 -6.09
CA SER A 94 -14.07 -4.06 -4.96
C SER A 94 -14.49 -5.49 -5.31
N THR A 95 -13.89 -6.13 -6.31
CA THR A 95 -14.28 -7.49 -6.75
C THR A 95 -13.14 -8.49 -6.60
N CYS A 96 -13.47 -9.75 -6.32
CA CYS A 96 -12.51 -10.83 -6.31
C CYS A 96 -11.95 -11.05 -7.73
N CYS A 97 -10.63 -11.01 -7.89
CA CYS A 97 -9.95 -11.10 -9.19
C CYS A 97 -10.14 -12.46 -9.89
N ILE A 98 -10.63 -13.47 -9.17
CA ILE A 98 -10.90 -14.83 -9.68
C ILE A 98 -12.37 -15.01 -10.03
N CYS A 99 -13.27 -14.92 -9.04
CA CYS A 99 -14.71 -15.21 -9.24
C CYS A 99 -15.55 -14.00 -9.63
N ARG A 100 -15.00 -12.78 -9.58
CA ARG A 100 -15.67 -11.49 -9.91
C ARG A 100 -16.84 -11.10 -9.03
N GLU A 101 -17.12 -11.84 -7.96
CA GLU A 101 -18.06 -11.41 -6.93
C GLU A 101 -17.52 -10.15 -6.22
N ALA A 102 -18.43 -9.22 -5.88
CA ALA A 102 -18.09 -8.02 -5.13
C ALA A 102 -17.80 -8.34 -3.65
N MET A 103 -16.98 -7.50 -3.00
CA MET A 103 -16.51 -7.66 -1.62
C MET A 103 -17.65 -7.83 -0.61
N ASP A 104 -18.77 -7.12 -0.81
CA ASP A 104 -19.94 -7.17 0.06
C ASP A 104 -21.09 -8.04 -0.52
N ALA A 105 -20.82 -8.83 -1.57
CA ALA A 105 -21.83 -9.73 -2.14
C ALA A 105 -22.01 -11.03 -1.32
N SER A 106 -21.03 -11.39 -0.50
CA SER A 106 -21.07 -12.59 0.34
C SER A 106 -20.24 -12.43 1.61
N ALA A 107 -20.47 -13.29 2.60
CA ALA A 107 -19.67 -13.36 3.83
C ALA A 107 -18.31 -14.05 3.64
N LYS A 108 -17.80 -14.11 2.39
CA LYS A 108 -16.48 -14.71 2.10
C LYS A 108 -15.38 -13.77 2.56
N ILE A 109 -14.32 -14.34 3.12
CA ILE A 109 -13.13 -13.60 3.55
C ILE A 109 -12.42 -12.99 2.34
N MET A 110 -12.35 -11.67 2.29
CA MET A 110 -11.65 -10.91 1.27
C MET A 110 -10.24 -10.55 1.72
N MET A 111 -9.32 -10.60 0.77
CA MET A 111 -7.90 -10.39 0.97
C MET A 111 -7.32 -9.53 -0.16
N VAL A 112 -6.13 -8.96 0.01
CA VAL A 112 -5.40 -8.25 -1.05
C VAL A 112 -3.98 -8.77 -1.21
N TYR A 113 -3.57 -9.03 -2.44
CA TYR A 113 -2.17 -9.38 -2.72
C TYR A 113 -1.23 -8.20 -2.46
N ALA A 114 -0.14 -8.45 -1.74
CA ALA A 114 0.89 -7.45 -1.50
C ALA A 114 2.29 -8.05 -1.66
N PHE A 115 3.28 -7.18 -1.81
CA PHE A 115 4.69 -7.52 -1.91
C PHE A 115 5.44 -6.87 -0.75
N ALA A 116 5.88 -7.69 0.20
CA ALA A 116 6.75 -7.33 1.29
C ALA A 116 8.22 -7.31 0.82
N SER A 117 8.96 -6.31 1.28
CA SER A 117 10.42 -6.20 1.11
C SER A 117 11.07 -5.72 2.40
N ARG A 118 12.33 -6.08 2.63
CA ARG A 118 13.08 -5.66 3.81
C ARG A 118 13.31 -4.14 3.79
N LEU A 119 13.04 -3.49 4.92
CA LEU A 119 13.28 -2.07 5.16
C LEU A 119 14.44 -1.93 6.17
N ASN A 120 15.62 -1.57 5.70
CA ASN A 120 16.75 -1.33 6.60
C ASN A 120 16.53 -0.03 7.38
N LEU A 121 16.64 -0.09 8.71
CA LEU A 121 16.47 1.09 9.57
C LEU A 121 17.73 1.95 9.52
N LYS A 122 17.55 3.27 9.46
CA LYS A 122 18.67 4.22 9.53
C LYS A 122 19.18 4.36 10.97
N GLU A 123 20.41 4.85 11.13
CA GLU A 123 20.94 5.39 12.41
C GLU A 123 21.09 4.36 13.54
N ASN A 124 21.52 3.11 13.23
CA ASN A 124 21.68 2.04 14.23
C ASN A 124 20.43 1.79 15.09
N LYS A 125 19.25 2.18 14.60
CA LYS A 125 17.99 1.95 15.29
C LYS A 125 17.69 0.47 15.33
N VAL A 126 17.27 0.01 16.48
CA VAL A 126 16.93 -1.37 16.75
C VAL A 126 15.47 -1.44 17.18
N ILE A 127 14.69 -2.29 16.52
CA ILE A 127 13.29 -2.55 16.82
C ILE A 127 13.17 -4.04 17.08
N ASN A 128 12.70 -4.40 18.27
CA ASN A 128 12.57 -5.81 18.69
C ASN A 128 13.87 -6.61 18.44
N GLY A 129 15.02 -6.01 18.77
CA GLY A 129 16.34 -6.63 18.58
C GLY A 129 16.90 -6.61 17.15
N ARG A 130 16.21 -6.01 16.17
CA ARG A 130 16.64 -5.98 14.76
C ARG A 130 16.92 -4.59 14.22
N ASN A 131 17.88 -4.48 13.31
CA ASN A 131 18.21 -3.25 12.58
C ASN A 131 17.44 -3.09 11.25
N TYR A 132 16.39 -3.89 11.05
CA TYR A 132 15.52 -3.84 9.89
C TYR A 132 14.06 -4.06 10.31
N SER A 133 13.15 -3.58 9.48
CA SER A 133 11.72 -3.86 9.48
C SER A 133 11.32 -4.33 8.07
N PHE A 134 10.05 -4.19 7.70
CA PHE A 134 9.57 -4.44 6.35
C PHE A 134 8.80 -3.24 5.79
N THR A 135 8.57 -3.25 4.49
CA THR A 135 7.56 -2.43 3.85
C THR A 135 6.79 -3.23 2.81
N THR A 136 5.50 -2.96 2.65
CA THR A 136 4.61 -3.67 1.73
C THR A 136 4.02 -2.76 0.67
N VAL A 137 4.01 -3.22 -0.58
CA VAL A 137 3.37 -2.50 -1.69
C VAL A 137 2.31 -3.37 -2.36
N SER A 138 1.26 -2.76 -2.90
CA SER A 138 0.16 -3.50 -3.53
C SER A 138 -0.28 -2.92 -4.87
N GLN A 139 -0.69 -3.82 -5.77
CA GLN A 139 -1.42 -3.54 -7.00
C GLN A 139 -2.94 -3.39 -6.77
N MET A 140 -3.40 -3.62 -5.53
CA MET A 140 -4.81 -3.60 -5.12
C MET A 140 -5.70 -4.60 -5.87
N ASN A 141 -5.17 -5.79 -6.15
CA ASN A 141 -6.01 -6.89 -6.62
C ASN A 141 -6.54 -7.66 -5.42
N LEU A 142 -7.86 -7.62 -5.27
CA LEU A 142 -8.56 -8.35 -4.21
C LEU A 142 -8.83 -9.79 -4.61
N VAL A 143 -8.86 -10.68 -3.63
CA VAL A 143 -9.15 -12.10 -3.84
C VAL A 143 -9.82 -12.67 -2.61
N HIS A 144 -10.77 -13.59 -2.77
CA HIS A 144 -11.26 -14.35 -1.62
C HIS A 144 -10.17 -15.30 -1.13
N LEU A 145 -10.06 -15.50 0.18
CA LEU A 145 -9.16 -16.49 0.78
C LEU A 145 -9.35 -17.87 0.12
N ASP A 146 -10.60 -18.34 0.04
CA ASP A 146 -10.91 -19.64 -0.57
C ASP A 146 -10.57 -19.69 -2.07
N CYS A 147 -10.81 -18.61 -2.83
CA CYS A 147 -10.43 -18.56 -4.25
C CYS A 147 -8.91 -18.65 -4.43
N HIS A 148 -8.15 -17.97 -3.58
CA HIS A 148 -6.69 -18.05 -3.58
C HIS A 148 -6.22 -19.48 -3.23
N SER A 149 -6.72 -20.08 -2.15
CA SER A 149 -6.34 -21.44 -1.74
C SER A 149 -6.65 -22.48 -2.83
N VAL A 150 -7.81 -22.37 -3.49
CA VAL A 150 -8.16 -23.24 -4.62
C VAL A 150 -7.19 -23.04 -5.79
N ALA A 151 -6.88 -21.79 -6.15
CA ALA A 151 -5.98 -21.47 -7.25
C ALA A 151 -4.53 -21.96 -7.00
N VAL A 152 -4.04 -21.86 -5.76
CA VAL A 152 -2.72 -22.39 -5.36
C VAL A 152 -2.71 -23.91 -5.45
N ARG A 153 -3.74 -24.59 -4.91
CA ARG A 153 -3.85 -26.06 -4.97
C ARG A 153 -3.92 -26.59 -6.40
N MET A 154 -4.57 -25.85 -7.31
CA MET A 154 -4.67 -26.20 -8.73
C MET A 154 -3.41 -25.82 -9.54
N ALA A 155 -2.42 -25.15 -8.94
CA ALA A 155 -1.25 -24.64 -9.65
C ALA A 155 -0.23 -25.73 -10.07
N GLY A 156 -0.40 -26.96 -9.57
CA GLY A 156 0.49 -28.08 -9.85
C GLY A 156 1.89 -27.84 -9.29
N SER A 157 2.89 -27.69 -10.16
CA SER A 157 4.29 -27.52 -9.78
C SER A 157 4.73 -26.07 -9.52
N ARG A 158 3.86 -25.08 -9.73
CA ARG A 158 4.19 -23.68 -9.43
C ARG A 158 4.20 -23.44 -7.92
N SER A 159 5.11 -22.61 -7.44
CA SER A 159 5.00 -22.08 -6.08
C SER A 159 3.72 -21.26 -5.92
N GLU A 160 3.23 -21.18 -4.69
CA GLU A 160 2.08 -20.36 -4.30
C GLU A 160 2.15 -18.95 -4.89
N TRP A 161 3.26 -18.26 -4.65
CA TRP A 161 3.45 -16.89 -5.09
C TRP A 161 3.63 -16.73 -6.59
N ALA A 162 4.15 -17.75 -7.29
CA ALA A 162 4.14 -17.78 -8.75
C ALA A 162 2.73 -17.96 -9.31
N SER A 163 1.86 -18.72 -8.63
CA SER A 163 0.43 -18.84 -8.99
C SER A 163 -0.33 -17.54 -8.69
N ALA A 164 -0.15 -16.98 -7.49
CA ALA A 164 -0.79 -15.75 -7.05
C ALA A 164 -0.44 -14.57 -7.97
N ALA A 165 0.82 -14.45 -8.42
CA ALA A 165 1.24 -13.41 -9.35
C ALA A 165 0.44 -13.42 -10.66
N LEU A 166 -0.01 -14.58 -11.16
CA LEU A 166 -0.83 -14.66 -12.38
C LEU A 166 -2.20 -14.00 -12.19
N HIS A 167 -2.80 -14.15 -11.01
CA HIS A 167 -4.06 -13.51 -10.64
C HIS A 167 -3.86 -12.04 -10.23
N ASN A 168 -2.67 -11.69 -9.77
CA ASN A 168 -2.26 -10.32 -9.43
C ASN A 168 -1.75 -9.51 -10.65
N ALA A 169 -2.33 -9.73 -11.84
CA ALA A 169 -1.95 -9.06 -13.10
C ALA A 169 -0.45 -9.21 -13.50
N ASN A 170 0.21 -10.30 -13.11
CA ASN A 170 1.66 -10.54 -13.23
C ASN A 170 2.53 -9.58 -12.39
N THR A 171 1.93 -8.92 -11.39
CA THR A 171 2.66 -8.20 -10.34
C THR A 171 3.13 -9.20 -9.30
N LYS A 172 4.39 -9.10 -8.86
CA LYS A 172 4.91 -9.93 -7.78
C LYS A 172 4.14 -9.67 -6.49
N CYS A 173 3.89 -10.74 -5.75
CA CYS A 173 3.33 -10.75 -4.41
C CYS A 173 3.98 -11.91 -3.64
N ASN A 174 4.20 -11.72 -2.34
CA ASN A 174 4.79 -12.70 -1.43
C ASN A 174 4.12 -12.70 -0.05
N VAL A 175 3.04 -11.91 0.11
CA VAL A 175 2.17 -11.86 1.28
C VAL A 175 0.74 -11.54 0.80
N ILE A 176 -0.26 -11.84 1.62
CA ILE A 176 -1.65 -11.50 1.33
C ILE A 176 -2.32 -10.90 2.58
N MET A 177 -2.83 -9.68 2.49
CA MET A 177 -3.37 -8.94 3.64
C MET A 177 -4.88 -9.13 3.81
N PRO A 178 -5.38 -9.33 5.05
CA PRO A 178 -6.80 -9.46 5.33
C PRO A 178 -7.58 -8.16 5.13
N ILE A 179 -8.82 -8.28 4.65
CA ILE A 179 -9.78 -7.17 4.58
C ILE A 179 -11.07 -7.57 5.28
N TRP A 180 -11.39 -6.87 6.37
CA TRP A 180 -12.68 -7.00 7.04
C TRP A 180 -13.74 -6.25 6.23
N SER A 181 -14.55 -6.99 5.48
CA SER A 181 -15.74 -6.46 4.81
C SER A 181 -16.88 -6.24 5.80
N LYS A 182 -17.97 -5.61 5.35
CA LYS A 182 -19.14 -5.34 6.18
C LYS A 182 -19.80 -6.61 6.74
N GLN A 183 -19.71 -7.72 6.01
CA GLN A 183 -20.43 -8.97 6.34
C GLN A 183 -19.61 -9.93 7.21
N VAL A 184 -18.30 -9.73 7.32
CA VAL A 184 -17.38 -10.68 7.95
C VAL A 184 -17.11 -10.28 9.41
N LYS A 185 -17.43 -11.17 10.35
CA LYS A 185 -17.11 -10.97 11.78
C LYS A 185 -15.65 -11.36 12.08
N ASP A 186 -15.14 -10.90 13.22
CA ASP A 186 -13.81 -11.28 13.68
C ASP A 186 -13.68 -12.80 13.87
N SER A 187 -14.70 -13.44 14.44
CA SER A 187 -14.74 -14.90 14.57
C SER A 187 -14.66 -15.62 13.23
N ASP A 188 -15.29 -15.07 12.17
CA ASP A 188 -15.28 -15.68 10.84
C ASP A 188 -13.88 -15.61 10.22
N MET A 189 -13.19 -14.47 10.41
CA MET A 189 -11.78 -14.31 10.04
C MET A 189 -10.88 -15.29 10.80
N GLU A 190 -10.95 -15.30 12.13
CA GLU A 190 -10.14 -16.15 13.01
C GLU A 190 -10.27 -17.63 12.63
N HIS A 191 -11.50 -18.14 12.50
CA HIS A 191 -11.76 -19.52 12.09
C HIS A 191 -11.23 -19.83 10.69
N SER A 192 -11.35 -18.89 9.75
CA SER A 192 -10.89 -19.09 8.37
C SER A 192 -9.37 -19.15 8.29
N PHE A 193 -8.66 -18.27 9.01
CA PHE A 193 -7.19 -18.30 9.08
C PHE A 193 -6.67 -19.52 9.83
N GLN A 194 -7.32 -19.89 10.94
CA GLN A 194 -7.00 -21.13 11.64
C GLN A 194 -7.10 -22.33 10.69
N ARG A 195 -8.21 -22.47 9.96
CA ARG A 195 -8.41 -23.56 8.99
C ARG A 195 -7.37 -23.53 7.86
N SER A 196 -7.06 -22.35 7.34
CA SER A 196 -6.04 -22.19 6.29
C SER A 196 -4.66 -22.63 6.78
N PHE A 197 -4.31 -22.24 8.01
CA PHE A 197 -3.04 -22.59 8.63
C PHE A 197 -2.93 -24.10 8.91
N GLU A 198 -3.98 -24.71 9.47
CA GLU A 198 -4.06 -26.16 9.69
C GLU A 198 -3.88 -26.94 8.38
N THR A 199 -4.51 -26.47 7.30
CA THR A 199 -4.38 -27.06 5.95
C THR A 199 -2.93 -26.97 5.43
N ASN A 200 -2.25 -25.85 5.68
CA ASN A 200 -0.86 -25.65 5.28
C ASN A 200 0.12 -26.51 6.08
N ILE A 201 -0.09 -26.67 7.40
CA ILE A 201 0.73 -27.58 8.23
C ILE A 201 0.64 -29.01 7.71
N ILE A 202 -0.59 -29.47 7.43
CA ILE A 202 -0.84 -30.84 6.95
C ILE A 202 -0.19 -31.05 5.58
N SER A 203 -0.28 -30.08 4.67
CA SER A 203 0.24 -30.21 3.32
C SER A 203 1.77 -30.09 3.22
N LEU A 204 2.41 -29.31 4.09
CA LEU A 204 3.86 -29.04 4.05
C LEU A 204 4.70 -29.87 5.03
N ASN A 205 4.11 -30.82 5.76
CA ASN A 205 4.81 -31.61 6.81
C ASN A 205 5.51 -30.73 7.87
N LEU A 206 5.03 -29.51 8.11
CA LEU A 206 5.63 -28.54 9.02
C LEU A 206 5.30 -28.87 10.50
N LYS A 207 5.61 -30.08 10.95
CA LYS A 207 5.31 -30.57 12.31
C LYS A 207 5.87 -29.64 13.39
N ILE A 208 7.06 -29.08 13.18
CA ILE A 208 7.74 -28.22 14.15
C ILE A 208 7.06 -26.84 14.25
N VAL A 209 6.64 -26.28 13.10
CA VAL A 209 5.91 -25.00 13.08
C VAL A 209 4.56 -25.18 13.76
N GLY A 210 3.81 -26.24 13.41
CA GLY A 210 2.53 -26.52 14.07
C GLY A 210 2.64 -26.66 15.59
N VAL A 211 3.66 -27.37 16.10
CA VAL A 211 3.82 -27.56 17.56
C VAL A 211 4.16 -26.27 18.30
N LYS A 212 5.06 -25.42 17.78
CA LYS A 212 5.33 -24.10 18.37
C LYS A 212 4.08 -23.23 18.42
N TRP A 213 3.27 -23.31 17.37
CA TRP A 213 2.04 -22.54 17.22
C TRP A 213 0.93 -22.97 18.17
N PHE A 214 0.76 -24.27 18.41
CA PHE A 214 -0.23 -24.77 19.37
C PHE A 214 0.16 -24.54 20.83
N ALA A 215 1.44 -24.29 21.12
CA ALA A 215 1.94 -24.18 22.50
C ALA A 215 1.71 -22.81 23.17
N ASN A 216 1.61 -21.71 22.40
CA ASN A 216 1.47 -20.34 22.93
C ASN A 216 0.02 -19.82 22.93
N ARG A 217 -0.92 -20.70 23.29
CA ARG A 217 -2.35 -20.63 22.93
C ARG A 217 -3.22 -19.72 23.82
N ASP A 218 -2.69 -18.61 24.30
CA ASP A 218 -3.38 -17.83 25.36
C ASP A 218 -4.54 -16.95 24.84
N SER A 219 -4.70 -16.75 23.53
CA SER A 219 -5.93 -16.15 22.99
C SER A 219 -6.17 -16.48 21.51
N ALA A 220 -7.41 -16.85 21.17
CA ALA A 220 -7.86 -16.99 19.78
C ALA A 220 -7.79 -15.66 19.02
N GLU A 221 -7.82 -14.54 19.75
CA GLU A 221 -7.89 -13.17 19.24
C GLU A 221 -6.65 -12.75 18.42
N LEU A 222 -5.54 -13.49 18.54
CA LEU A 222 -4.29 -13.19 17.85
C LEU A 222 -4.07 -13.97 16.54
N PHE A 223 -5.01 -14.83 16.12
CA PHE A 223 -4.82 -15.71 14.95
C PHE A 223 -4.47 -14.96 13.66
N VAL A 224 -5.11 -13.83 13.39
CA VAL A 224 -4.81 -13.02 12.19
C VAL A 224 -3.38 -12.47 12.24
N ARG A 225 -2.92 -12.02 13.42
CA ARG A 225 -1.57 -11.48 13.65
C ARG A 225 -0.53 -12.56 13.42
N GLU A 226 -0.71 -13.71 14.06
CA GLU A 226 0.22 -14.83 13.93
C GLU A 226 0.26 -15.31 12.47
N TRP A 227 -0.90 -15.54 11.85
CA TRP A 227 -0.99 -16.01 10.46
C TRP A 227 -0.22 -15.09 9.51
N LEU A 228 -0.42 -13.78 9.62
CA LEU A 228 0.31 -12.80 8.80
C LEU A 228 1.81 -12.76 9.12
N SER A 229 2.18 -12.97 10.39
CA SER A 229 3.59 -13.03 10.81
C SER A 229 4.32 -14.21 10.16
N THR A 230 3.64 -15.33 9.90
CA THR A 230 4.23 -16.48 9.16
C THR A 230 4.67 -16.07 7.76
N ASP A 231 3.76 -15.45 7.01
CA ASP A 231 4.01 -15.04 5.63
C ASP A 231 5.16 -14.02 5.58
N LEU A 232 5.19 -13.08 6.53
CA LEU A 232 6.24 -12.06 6.62
C LEU A 232 7.57 -12.61 7.13
N GLU A 233 7.59 -13.60 8.02
CA GLU A 233 8.81 -14.31 8.41
C GLU A 233 9.47 -14.94 7.18
N VAL A 234 8.68 -15.65 6.36
CA VAL A 234 9.17 -16.28 5.12
C VAL A 234 9.57 -15.23 4.06
N ALA A 235 8.81 -14.16 3.93
CA ALA A 235 9.03 -13.16 2.87
C ALA A 235 10.21 -12.21 3.16
N VAL A 236 10.39 -11.80 4.42
CA VAL A 236 11.28 -10.68 4.78
C VAL A 236 12.04 -10.88 6.10
N ASP A 237 11.92 -12.05 6.74
CA ASP A 237 12.56 -12.38 8.04
C ASP A 237 11.99 -11.52 9.20
N CYS A 238 10.70 -11.21 9.11
CA CYS A 238 9.93 -10.51 10.15
C CYS A 238 9.04 -11.48 10.94
N ASP A 239 9.60 -12.04 12.01
CA ASP A 239 8.96 -12.99 12.94
C ASP A 239 7.66 -12.53 13.63
N THR A 240 7.39 -11.22 13.74
CA THR A 240 6.20 -10.72 14.44
C THR A 240 5.70 -9.42 13.84
N VAL A 241 4.44 -9.43 13.42
CA VAL A 241 3.69 -8.22 13.08
C VAL A 241 3.14 -7.60 14.35
N ASN A 242 3.46 -6.34 14.58
CA ASN A 242 2.96 -5.53 15.69
C ASN A 242 2.78 -4.07 15.26
N LEU A 243 2.35 -3.23 16.20
CA LEU A 243 2.11 -1.81 15.92
C LEU A 243 3.36 -1.10 15.40
N ASP A 244 4.56 -1.39 15.93
CA ASP A 244 5.83 -0.80 15.46
C ASP A 244 6.09 -1.08 13.98
N THR A 245 5.97 -2.35 13.60
CA THR A 245 6.24 -2.77 12.22
C THR A 245 5.23 -2.18 11.24
N LEU A 246 3.95 -2.09 11.63
CA LEU A 246 2.90 -1.53 10.78
C LEU A 246 2.97 -0.01 10.68
N THR A 247 3.26 0.71 11.76
CA THR A 247 3.39 2.18 11.71
C THR A 247 4.60 2.60 10.88
N LEU A 248 5.67 1.79 10.88
CA LEU A 248 6.81 1.98 10.01
C LEU A 248 6.50 1.71 8.54
N ASP A 249 5.73 0.66 8.25
CA ASP A 249 5.30 0.37 6.88
C ASP A 249 4.45 1.54 6.35
N ILE A 250 3.45 1.97 7.12
CA ILE A 250 2.62 3.15 6.81
C ILE A 250 3.48 4.40 6.58
N ALA A 251 4.48 4.64 7.44
CA ALA A 251 5.38 5.78 7.29
C ALA A 251 6.22 5.71 6.01
N GLU A 252 6.72 4.53 5.63
CA GLU A 252 7.49 4.35 4.39
C GLU A 252 6.59 4.51 3.15
N LEU A 253 5.33 4.08 3.19
CA LEU A 253 4.38 4.29 2.09
C LEU A 253 4.05 5.77 1.92
N LEU A 254 3.80 6.49 3.01
CA LEU A 254 3.58 7.94 2.97
C LEU A 254 4.82 8.67 2.46
N ASP A 255 6.02 8.31 2.94
CA ASP A 255 7.27 8.93 2.49
C ASP A 255 7.53 8.67 1.00
N ARG A 256 7.26 7.45 0.51
CA ARG A 256 7.32 7.15 -0.93
C ARG A 256 6.31 7.97 -1.73
N PHE A 257 5.09 8.09 -1.22
CA PHE A 257 4.01 8.81 -1.89
C PHE A 257 4.33 10.29 -2.08
N VAL A 258 4.78 10.97 -1.02
CA VAL A 258 5.05 12.42 -1.06
C VAL A 258 6.36 12.76 -1.78
N LYS A 259 7.32 11.85 -1.80
CA LYS A 259 8.59 12.01 -2.53
C LYS A 259 8.54 11.47 -3.96
N PHE A 260 7.37 11.05 -4.45
CA PHE A 260 7.20 10.48 -5.78
C PHE A 260 8.15 9.29 -6.07
N ARG A 261 8.53 8.55 -5.02
CA ARG A 261 9.36 7.34 -5.15
C ARG A 261 8.51 6.21 -5.74
N SER A 262 9.17 5.30 -6.47
CA SER A 262 8.48 4.18 -7.10
C SER A 262 7.95 3.19 -6.07
N PHE A 263 6.67 2.81 -6.22
CA PHE A 263 6.05 1.69 -5.52
C PHE A 263 6.26 0.36 -6.25
N SER A 264 6.50 0.42 -7.57
CA SER A 264 6.57 -0.77 -8.42
C SER A 264 8.00 -1.25 -8.70
N ALA A 265 9.01 -0.65 -8.06
CA ALA A 265 10.42 -0.95 -8.36
C ALA A 265 10.76 -2.43 -8.12
N LEU A 266 10.25 -3.02 -7.04
CA LEU A 266 10.49 -4.41 -6.66
C LEU A 266 9.34 -5.34 -7.06
N SER A 267 8.10 -4.87 -6.95
CA SER A 267 6.89 -5.66 -7.24
C SER A 267 6.56 -5.78 -8.72
N HIS A 268 7.09 -4.89 -9.58
CA HIS A 268 6.75 -4.76 -11.00
C HIS A 268 5.27 -4.38 -11.28
N GLY A 269 4.61 -3.81 -10.28
CA GLY A 269 3.24 -3.30 -10.38
C GLY A 269 2.83 -2.57 -9.10
N GLY A 270 1.68 -1.91 -9.13
CA GLY A 270 1.20 -1.05 -8.05
C GLY A 270 1.75 0.36 -8.17
N GLY A 271 0.83 1.31 -8.37
CA GLY A 271 1.14 2.74 -8.48
C GLY A 271 0.84 3.48 -7.18
N ARG A 272 0.97 4.81 -7.21
CA ARG A 272 0.64 5.67 -6.06
C ARG A 272 -0.82 5.52 -5.64
N GLU A 273 -1.74 5.48 -6.60
CA GLU A 273 -3.17 5.28 -6.34
C GLU A 273 -3.46 3.97 -5.59
N SER A 274 -2.98 2.84 -6.12
CA SER A 274 -3.22 1.53 -5.50
C SER A 274 -2.59 1.46 -4.10
N ASN A 275 -1.43 2.07 -3.88
CA ASN A 275 -0.80 2.03 -2.56
C ASN A 275 -1.47 2.99 -1.55
N MET A 276 -2.10 4.07 -1.99
CA MET A 276 -2.95 4.90 -1.11
C MET A 276 -4.28 4.24 -0.80
N GLN A 277 -4.80 3.39 -1.68
CA GLN A 277 -5.96 2.54 -1.35
C GLN A 277 -5.56 1.42 -0.37
N TYR A 278 -4.40 0.80 -0.60
CA TYR A 278 -3.82 -0.21 0.29
C TYR A 278 -3.53 0.33 1.69
N MET A 279 -3.19 1.63 1.81
CA MET A 279 -3.09 2.32 3.09
C MET A 279 -4.34 2.14 3.97
N ALA A 280 -5.54 2.16 3.38
CA ALA A 280 -6.79 1.94 4.12
C ALA A 280 -6.84 0.53 4.76
N ILE A 281 -6.28 -0.47 4.08
CA ILE A 281 -6.18 -1.86 4.57
C ILE A 281 -5.18 -1.94 5.73
N LEU A 282 -4.02 -1.29 5.61
CA LEU A 282 -3.04 -1.22 6.70
C LEU A 282 -3.59 -0.51 7.95
N ILE A 283 -4.31 0.60 7.76
CA ILE A 283 -4.98 1.30 8.87
C ILE A 283 -5.99 0.37 9.54
N LEU A 284 -6.80 -0.36 8.77
CA LEU A 284 -7.79 -1.31 9.30
C LEU A 284 -7.13 -2.45 10.07
N LEU A 285 -5.99 -2.96 9.59
CA LEU A 285 -5.18 -3.96 10.29
C LEU A 285 -4.65 -3.43 11.62
N VAL A 286 -4.16 -2.18 11.67
CA VAL A 286 -3.76 -1.54 12.93
C VAL A 286 -4.94 -1.42 13.90
N GLN A 287 -6.12 -1.00 13.43
CA GLN A 287 -7.31 -0.93 14.27
C GLN A 287 -7.69 -2.31 14.84
N TYR A 288 -7.61 -3.37 14.04
CA TYR A 288 -7.81 -4.74 14.50
C TYR A 288 -6.80 -5.13 15.59
N LEU A 289 -5.51 -4.87 15.38
CA LEU A 289 -4.47 -5.19 16.38
C LEU A 289 -4.68 -4.46 17.70
N LYS A 290 -5.12 -3.19 17.67
CA LYS A 290 -5.50 -2.45 18.88
C LYS A 290 -6.71 -3.06 19.57
N LYS A 291 -7.70 -3.53 18.81
CA LYS A 291 -8.89 -4.16 19.37
C LYS A 291 -8.55 -5.44 20.13
N VAL A 292 -7.68 -6.28 19.57
CA VAL A 292 -7.28 -7.58 20.18
C VAL A 292 -6.16 -7.46 21.19
N SER A 293 -5.44 -6.33 21.20
CA SER A 293 -4.42 -6.03 22.20
C SER A 293 -4.51 -4.57 22.64
N PRO A 294 -5.51 -4.19 23.46
CA PRO A 294 -5.78 -2.79 23.81
C PRO A 294 -4.67 -2.08 24.56
N SER A 295 -3.79 -2.83 25.24
CA SER A 295 -2.63 -2.31 25.96
C SER A 295 -1.40 -2.13 25.06
N SER A 296 -1.45 -2.54 23.80
CA SER A 296 -0.35 -2.36 22.86
C SER A 296 -0.30 -0.93 22.34
N GLU A 297 0.87 -0.31 22.46
CA GLU A 297 1.20 0.98 21.87
C GLU A 297 2.47 0.79 21.00
N PRO A 298 2.62 1.54 19.90
CA PRO A 298 3.90 1.61 19.21
C PRO A 298 4.95 2.25 20.14
N GLY A 299 6.19 1.81 20.01
CA GLY A 299 7.35 2.41 20.63
C GLY A 299 7.63 3.82 20.12
N GLU A 300 8.75 4.37 20.60
CA GLU A 300 9.13 5.75 20.28
C GLU A 300 9.30 5.97 18.77
N ALA A 301 8.67 7.04 18.26
CA ALA A 301 8.73 7.37 16.85
C ALA A 301 10.16 7.72 16.41
N HIS A 302 10.71 6.91 15.51
CA HIS A 302 12.05 7.11 14.96
C HIS A 302 12.30 8.39 14.15
N SER A 303 11.27 9.09 13.70
CA SER A 303 11.42 10.35 12.97
C SER A 303 10.16 11.19 13.11
N PHE A 304 10.24 12.47 12.76
CA PHE A 304 9.07 13.34 12.73
C PHE A 304 7.99 12.84 11.77
N THR A 305 8.37 12.33 10.59
CA THR A 305 7.43 11.70 9.65
C THR A 305 6.80 10.43 10.22
N HIS A 306 7.55 9.62 10.97
CA HIS A 306 7.00 8.46 11.66
C HIS A 306 6.04 8.88 12.77
N GLN A 307 6.33 9.93 13.54
CA GLN A 307 5.44 10.47 14.57
C GLN A 307 4.07 10.90 14.00
N ILE A 308 4.08 11.61 12.86
CA ILE A 308 2.84 11.99 12.17
C ILE A 308 2.12 10.73 11.63
N SER A 309 2.87 9.75 11.12
CA SER A 309 2.29 8.49 10.62
C SER A 309 1.67 7.64 11.73
N VAL A 310 2.24 7.65 12.94
CA VAL A 310 1.66 7.03 14.14
C VAL A 310 0.34 7.74 14.47
N SER A 311 0.31 9.06 14.41
CA SER A 311 -0.89 9.87 14.67
C SER A 311 -2.05 9.54 13.71
N LEU A 312 -1.76 9.19 12.45
CA LEU A 312 -2.76 8.72 11.49
C LEU A 312 -3.53 7.50 12.00
N VAL A 313 -2.87 6.55 12.64
CA VAL A 313 -3.49 5.26 13.04
C VAL A 313 -3.88 5.20 14.51
N MET A 314 -3.19 5.92 15.39
CA MET A 314 -3.43 5.85 16.83
C MET A 314 -4.47 6.84 17.31
N ASP A 315 -4.52 8.04 16.71
CA ASP A 315 -5.42 9.09 17.16
C ASP A 315 -6.82 8.98 16.56
N THR A 316 -7.82 9.43 17.32
CA THR A 316 -9.09 9.87 16.75
C THR A 316 -8.91 11.16 15.94
N ALA A 317 -9.90 11.50 15.10
CA ALA A 317 -9.88 12.77 14.39
C ALA A 317 -9.86 13.98 15.35
N GLU A 318 -10.50 13.86 16.51
CA GLU A 318 -10.49 14.87 17.57
C GLU A 318 -9.09 15.04 18.17
N GLN A 319 -8.47 13.95 18.63
CA GLN A 319 -7.10 13.94 19.16
C GLN A 319 -6.07 14.47 18.15
N TRP A 320 -6.23 14.14 16.87
CA TRP A 320 -5.41 14.72 15.80
C TRP A 320 -5.62 16.23 15.70
N ASN A 321 -6.87 16.69 15.63
CA ASN A 321 -7.19 18.10 15.47
C ASN A 321 -6.74 18.96 16.65
N ASP A 322 -6.72 18.41 17.86
CA ASP A 322 -6.21 19.09 19.06
C ASP A 322 -4.71 19.39 18.99
N LYS A 323 -3.92 18.52 18.36
CA LYS A 323 -2.44 18.66 18.33
C LYS A 323 -1.84 19.04 16.97
N ARG A 324 -2.60 18.94 15.87
CA ARG A 324 -2.07 19.09 14.50
C ARG A 324 -1.40 20.45 14.28
N LEU A 325 -1.96 21.53 14.82
CA LEU A 325 -1.41 22.89 14.66
C LEU A 325 -0.12 23.07 15.45
N ASP A 326 0.03 22.41 16.60
CA ASP A 326 1.27 22.47 17.37
C ASP A 326 2.41 21.69 16.70
N LEU A 327 2.09 20.57 16.04
CA LEU A 327 3.04 19.87 15.17
C LEU A 327 3.46 20.73 13.97
N LEU A 328 2.55 21.53 13.42
CA LEU A 328 2.86 22.44 12.33
C LEU A 328 3.75 23.62 12.80
N LYS A 329 3.46 24.17 13.99
CA LYS A 329 4.30 25.20 14.62
C LYS A 329 5.69 24.69 14.96
N SER A 330 5.83 23.43 15.38
CA SER A 330 7.16 22.84 15.68
C SER A 330 8.00 22.70 14.41
N LEU A 331 7.39 22.34 13.28
CA LEU A 331 8.04 22.37 11.97
C LEU A 331 8.50 23.79 11.60
N GLN A 332 7.63 24.79 11.75
CA GLN A 332 7.99 26.19 11.47
C GLN A 332 9.12 26.68 12.39
N GLY A 333 9.04 26.36 13.69
CA GLY A 333 10.03 26.74 14.69
C GLY A 333 11.41 26.09 14.49
N SER A 334 11.50 25.02 13.72
CA SER A 334 12.76 24.33 13.40
C SER A 334 13.72 25.14 12.51
N LYS A 335 13.24 26.25 11.92
CA LYS A 335 14.00 27.12 10.98
C LYS A 335 14.57 26.36 9.78
N LYS A 336 14.02 25.19 9.44
CA LYS A 336 14.34 24.48 8.19
C LYS A 336 13.89 25.32 7.00
N SER A 337 14.70 25.32 5.93
CA SER A 337 14.27 25.93 4.67
C SER A 337 13.02 25.22 4.14
N TRP A 338 12.22 25.91 3.31
CA TRP A 338 11.10 25.28 2.61
C TRP A 338 11.49 23.95 1.94
N LYS A 339 12.65 23.92 1.30
CA LYS A 339 13.16 22.74 0.59
C LYS A 339 13.38 21.56 1.55
N ASP A 340 13.88 21.83 2.75
CA ASP A 340 14.18 20.80 3.75
C ASP A 340 12.93 20.35 4.51
N ALA A 341 11.99 21.27 4.78
CA ALA A 341 10.74 20.98 5.48
C ALA A 341 9.63 20.42 4.56
N ARG A 342 9.73 20.62 3.24
CA ARG A 342 8.67 20.31 2.27
C ARG A 342 8.11 18.90 2.44
N HIS A 343 8.98 17.89 2.54
CA HIS A 343 8.50 16.51 2.60
C HIS A 343 7.78 16.22 3.93
N GLU A 344 8.24 16.79 5.05
CA GLU A 344 7.58 16.63 6.36
C GLU A 344 6.20 17.30 6.36
N LEU A 345 6.10 18.48 5.73
CA LEU A 345 4.83 19.19 5.52
C LEU A 345 3.87 18.40 4.63
N LEU A 346 4.35 17.80 3.55
CA LEU A 346 3.51 16.96 2.67
C LEU A 346 3.02 15.69 3.39
N VAL A 347 3.84 15.08 4.26
CA VAL A 347 3.38 13.97 5.12
C VAL A 347 2.30 14.46 6.10
N TRP A 348 2.52 15.60 6.75
CA TRP A 348 1.54 16.21 7.66
C TRP A 348 0.21 16.45 6.95
N ILE A 349 0.23 17.02 5.74
CA ILE A 349 -0.98 17.29 4.96
C ILE A 349 -1.67 16.01 4.52
N ALA A 350 -0.91 14.99 4.13
CA ALA A 350 -1.49 13.69 3.81
C ALA A 350 -2.23 13.14 5.03
N VAL A 351 -1.60 13.11 6.22
CA VAL A 351 -2.25 12.64 7.45
C VAL A 351 -3.47 13.49 7.82
N ASP A 352 -3.38 14.81 7.70
CA ASP A 352 -4.51 15.71 7.97
C ASP A 352 -5.69 15.43 7.03
N TYR A 353 -5.41 15.25 5.74
CA TYR A 353 -6.43 14.92 4.75
C TYR A 353 -7.04 13.54 5.04
N TYR A 354 -6.23 12.55 5.44
CA TYR A 354 -6.75 11.24 5.83
C TYR A 354 -7.71 11.34 7.02
N GLN A 355 -7.30 12.01 8.10
CA GLN A 355 -8.11 12.15 9.31
C GLN A 355 -9.41 12.91 9.04
N ASN A 356 -9.33 14.04 8.33
CA ASN A 356 -10.46 14.96 8.21
C ASN A 356 -11.33 14.74 6.95
N LYS A 357 -10.82 14.07 5.90
CA LYS A 357 -11.53 13.95 4.61
C LYS A 357 -11.69 12.51 4.11
N ILE A 358 -10.78 11.58 4.41
CA ILE A 358 -10.89 10.19 3.94
C ILE A 358 -11.62 9.33 4.97
N LEU A 359 -11.12 9.31 6.21
CA LEU A 359 -11.65 8.45 7.25
C LEU A 359 -12.98 9.00 7.78
N GLN A 360 -13.12 10.30 8.00
CA GLN A 360 -14.38 10.96 8.42
C GLN A 360 -15.11 10.29 9.60
N CYS A 361 -14.41 9.52 10.42
CA CYS A 361 -15.01 8.81 11.54
C CYS A 361 -15.28 9.80 12.68
N ARG A 362 -16.56 10.12 12.89
CA ARG A 362 -17.01 11.00 13.98
C ARG A 362 -17.48 10.22 15.22
N THR A 363 -17.53 8.89 15.12
CA THR A 363 -18.02 7.98 16.16
C THR A 363 -16.85 7.27 16.86
N GLY A 364 -17.08 6.78 18.08
CA GLY A 364 -16.04 6.17 18.92
C GLY A 364 -15.46 4.87 18.37
N ASP A 365 -16.17 4.13 17.53
CA ASP A 365 -15.67 2.88 16.92
C ASP A 365 -15.17 3.11 15.48
N ARG A 366 -13.90 3.52 15.40
CA ARG A 366 -13.19 3.68 14.13
C ARG A 366 -13.07 2.37 13.35
N THR A 367 -12.94 1.23 14.04
CA THR A 367 -12.81 -0.08 13.42
C THR A 367 -14.09 -0.44 12.67
N GLN A 368 -15.24 -0.34 13.36
CA GLN A 368 -16.54 -0.63 12.77
C GLN A 368 -16.84 0.30 11.59
N TYR A 369 -16.62 1.61 11.76
CA TYR A 369 -16.85 2.58 10.68
C TYR A 369 -16.04 2.23 9.43
N MET A 370 -14.75 1.90 9.58
CA MET A 370 -13.90 1.55 8.45
C MET A 370 -14.37 0.29 7.73
N ARG A 371 -14.80 -0.74 8.46
CA ARG A 371 -15.36 -1.98 7.86
C ARG A 371 -16.60 -1.71 7.03
N GLU A 372 -17.51 -0.89 7.55
CA GLU A 372 -18.77 -0.55 6.88
C GLU A 372 -18.58 0.36 5.66
N ASN A 373 -17.46 1.09 5.58
CA ASN A 373 -17.22 2.11 4.56
C ASN A 373 -15.94 1.88 3.74
N ILE A 374 -15.33 0.69 3.78
CA ILE A 374 -13.99 0.45 3.20
C ILE A 374 -13.93 0.77 1.70
N ILE A 375 -14.97 0.46 0.94
CA ILE A 375 -15.07 0.76 -0.50
C ILE A 375 -15.03 2.29 -0.72
N LYS A 376 -15.86 3.03 0.01
CA LYS A 376 -15.92 4.51 -0.06
C LYS A 376 -14.59 5.15 0.38
N ILE A 377 -13.91 4.57 1.37
CA ILE A 377 -12.58 4.99 1.82
C ILE A 377 -11.57 4.82 0.68
N MET A 378 -11.53 3.66 0.01
CA MET A 378 -10.63 3.41 -1.12
C MET A 378 -10.90 4.36 -2.30
N GLU A 379 -12.16 4.65 -2.62
CA GLU A 379 -12.52 5.66 -3.62
C GLU A 379 -12.04 7.06 -3.23
N SER A 380 -12.12 7.41 -1.95
CA SER A 380 -11.63 8.69 -1.42
C SER A 380 -10.10 8.78 -1.46
N CYS A 381 -9.38 7.67 -1.25
CA CYS A 381 -7.94 7.60 -1.44
C CYS A 381 -7.54 7.88 -2.91
N SER A 382 -8.28 7.35 -3.89
CA SER A 382 -8.02 7.63 -5.31
C SER A 382 -8.20 9.11 -5.65
N LYS A 383 -9.28 9.73 -5.17
CA LYS A 383 -9.52 11.17 -5.30
C LYS A 383 -8.42 12.00 -4.64
N PHE A 384 -7.94 11.58 -3.47
CA PHE A 384 -6.84 12.23 -2.77
C PHE A 384 -5.55 12.22 -3.60
N VAL A 385 -5.20 11.12 -4.27
CA VAL A 385 -4.00 11.10 -5.14
C VAL A 385 -4.09 12.14 -6.25
N SER A 386 -5.25 12.25 -6.89
CA SER A 386 -5.47 13.24 -7.95
C SER A 386 -5.34 14.68 -7.42
N TYR A 387 -5.97 14.98 -6.29
CA TYR A 387 -5.90 16.29 -5.63
C TYR A 387 -4.49 16.64 -5.15
N PHE A 388 -3.79 15.67 -4.55
CA PHE A 388 -2.42 15.86 -4.09
C PHE A 388 -1.49 16.21 -5.25
N ASP A 389 -1.64 15.53 -6.39
CA ASP A 389 -0.80 15.74 -7.56
C ASP A 389 -1.09 17.07 -8.25
N SER A 390 -2.36 17.48 -8.35
CA SER A 390 -2.74 18.71 -9.04
C SER A 390 -2.54 19.97 -8.22
N GLU A 391 -2.77 19.93 -6.91
CA GLU A 391 -2.74 21.12 -6.04
C GLU A 391 -1.56 21.10 -5.06
N LEU A 392 -1.56 20.12 -4.14
CA LEU A 392 -0.69 20.15 -2.95
C LEU A 392 0.79 20.04 -3.31
N SER A 393 1.11 19.11 -4.20
CA SER A 393 2.49 18.87 -4.65
C SER A 393 3.02 19.95 -5.59
N GLN A 394 2.15 20.82 -6.13
CA GLN A 394 2.54 21.93 -7.01
C GLN A 394 2.91 23.20 -6.25
N CYS A 395 2.47 23.33 -5.00
CA CYS A 395 2.75 24.49 -4.15
C CYS A 395 4.26 24.73 -4.04
N ARG A 396 4.70 25.98 -4.17
CA ARG A 396 6.12 26.38 -4.22
C ARG A 396 6.61 27.10 -2.97
N SER A 397 5.70 27.49 -2.09
CA SER A 397 6.02 28.05 -0.78
C SER A 397 5.11 27.48 0.31
N TYR A 398 5.51 27.71 1.55
CA TYR A 398 4.72 27.36 2.72
C TYR A 398 3.36 28.06 2.71
N ASP A 399 3.32 29.36 2.40
CA ASP A 399 2.08 30.14 2.38
C ASP A 399 1.09 29.64 1.32
N GLU A 400 1.60 29.30 0.13
CA GLU A 400 0.79 28.70 -0.94
C GLU A 400 0.17 27.38 -0.48
N LEU A 401 0.98 26.55 0.20
CA LEU A 401 0.55 25.26 0.71
C LEU A 401 -0.49 25.39 1.84
N MET A 402 -0.29 26.30 2.79
CA MET A 402 -1.25 26.57 3.87
C MET A 402 -2.57 27.13 3.34
N LYS A 403 -2.50 28.03 2.36
CA LYS A 403 -3.67 28.54 1.66
C LYS A 403 -4.43 27.43 0.92
N ALA A 404 -3.73 26.51 0.26
CA ALA A 404 -4.34 25.40 -0.47
C ALA A 404 -5.13 24.45 0.46
N ILE A 405 -4.70 24.29 1.72
CA ILE A 405 -5.40 23.46 2.71
C ILE A 405 -6.38 24.25 3.60
N GLY A 406 -6.50 25.57 3.40
CA GLY A 406 -7.43 26.42 4.14
C GLY A 406 -7.03 26.68 5.59
N ILE A 407 -5.74 26.65 5.92
CA ILE A 407 -5.23 27.02 7.23
C ILE A 407 -4.68 28.45 7.16
N ASP A 408 -5.31 29.37 7.88
CA ASP A 408 -4.82 30.73 8.05
C ASP A 408 -3.88 30.80 9.27
N MET A 409 -2.58 30.70 9.00
CA MET A 409 -1.53 30.89 10.00
C MET A 409 -1.21 32.39 10.07
N GLY A 410 -2.10 33.19 10.67
CA GLY A 410 -1.96 34.65 10.71
C GLY A 410 -0.52 35.13 10.96
N ASN A 411 -0.02 36.06 10.13
CA ASN A 411 1.28 36.77 10.22
C ASN A 411 2.51 35.97 10.70
N VAL A 412 2.65 34.70 10.34
CA VAL A 412 3.95 34.01 10.41
C VAL A 412 4.52 33.91 9.00
N THR A 413 5.08 35.02 8.51
CA THR A 413 5.91 35.03 7.30
C THR A 413 7.18 34.23 7.56
N LEU A 414 7.36 33.12 6.83
CA LEU A 414 8.66 32.47 6.69
C LEU A 414 9.48 33.31 5.69
N GLU A 415 10.53 33.97 6.17
CA GLU A 415 11.58 34.50 5.29
C GLU A 415 12.35 33.39 4.58
#